data_AF-A0A2W6AW24-F1
#
_entry.id   AF-A0A2W6AW24-F1
#
_cell.length_a   1.000
_cell.length_b   1.000
_cell.length_c   1.000
_cell.angle_alpha   90.00
_cell.angle_beta   90.00
_cell.angle_gamma   90.00
#
_symmetry.space_group_name_H-M   'P 1'
#
loop_
_entity.id
_entity.type
_entity.pdbx_description
1 polymer ?
#
loop_
_entity_poly.entity_id
_entity_poly.type
_entity_poly.pdbx_seq_one_letter_code
_entity_poly.pdbx_strand_id
1 'polypeptide(L)'
;TVDLDTQSYFAVADNRDLDYEERLRQYRVLADRQLDVDHYLEFCERHLAHVDEACVEWVESDEFDRMLISTVISTYPEHEREMFLGHFRGLLGLWAHDQHVAASA
;
A
#
# COMPACT_ATOMS: atom_id res chain seq x y z
N THR A 1 29.19 -4.74 -5.58
CA THR A 1 28.54 -5.27 -4.36
C THR A 1 27.50 -4.26 -3.94
N VAL A 2 26.28 -4.71 -3.63
CA VAL A 2 25.26 -3.82 -3.06
C VAL A 2 25.68 -3.51 -1.63
N ASP A 3 25.87 -2.24 -1.32
CA ASP A 3 26.08 -1.76 0.05
C ASP A 3 24.75 -1.27 0.61
N LEU A 4 24.34 -1.83 1.75
CA LEU A 4 23.09 -1.50 2.43
C LEU A 4 23.29 -0.46 3.54
N ASP A 5 24.50 0.09 3.68
CA ASP A 5 24.89 1.05 4.72
C ASP A 5 24.51 0.62 6.14
N THR A 6 24.62 -0.69 6.40
CA THR A 6 24.23 -1.29 7.69
C THR A 6 25.07 -0.73 8.85
N GLN A 7 26.28 -0.24 8.58
CA GLN A 7 27.14 0.40 9.58
C GLN A 7 26.50 1.67 10.17
N SER A 8 25.81 2.48 9.36
CA SER A 8 25.11 3.66 9.85
C SER A 8 23.96 3.31 10.80
N TYR A 9 23.28 2.18 10.58
CA TYR A 9 22.27 1.68 11.51
C TYR A 9 22.90 1.22 12.84
N PHE A 10 24.04 0.53 12.80
CA PHE A 10 24.74 0.15 14.04
C PHE A 10 25.24 1.36 14.82
N ALA A 11 25.73 2.41 14.15
CA ALA A 11 26.13 3.65 14.82
C ALA A 11 24.98 4.31 15.59
N VAL A 12 23.75 4.29 15.04
CA VAL A 12 22.54 4.77 15.73
C VAL A 12 22.16 3.85 16.90
N ALA A 13 22.31 2.54 16.76
CA ALA A 13 22.06 1.58 17.83
C ALA A 13 23.03 1.77 19.02
N ASP A 14 24.31 2.00 18.72
CA ASP A 14 25.38 2.15 19.71
C ASP A 14 25.37 3.52 20.40
N ASN A 15 24.62 4.49 19.88
CA ASN A 15 24.47 5.80 20.51
C ASN A 15 23.60 5.70 21.78
N ARG A 16 24.27 5.90 22.93
CA ARG A 16 23.68 5.83 24.27
C ARG A 16 22.96 7.11 24.70
N ASP A 17 23.16 8.20 23.98
CA ASP A 17 22.54 9.50 24.29
C ASP A 17 21.13 9.62 23.70
N LEU A 18 20.75 8.72 22.78
CA LEU A 18 19.41 8.69 22.18
C LEU A 18 18.43 7.88 23.03
N ASP A 19 17.27 8.47 23.30
CA ASP A 19 16.12 7.70 23.74
C ASP A 19 15.55 6.80 22.62
N TYR A 20 14.51 6.03 22.93
CA TYR A 20 13.93 5.09 21.98
C TYR A 20 13.30 5.77 20.76
N GLU A 21 12.54 6.85 20.97
CA GLU A 21 11.86 7.56 19.89
C GLU A 21 12.84 8.32 19.00
N GLU A 22 13.86 8.92 19.60
CA GLU A 22 14.97 9.55 18.90
C GLU A 22 15.72 8.54 18.03
N ARG A 23 15.97 7.35 18.56
CA ARG A 23 16.59 6.26 17.80
C ARG A 23 15.74 5.86 16.59
N LEU A 24 14.42 5.72 16.76
CA LEU A 24 13.50 5.42 15.64
C LEU A 24 13.50 6.54 14.59
N ARG A 25 13.52 7.81 15.01
CA ARG A 25 13.63 8.95 14.08
C ARG A 25 14.93 8.89 13.27
N GLN A 26 16.06 8.57 13.91
CA GLN A 26 17.34 8.43 13.20
C GLN A 26 17.34 7.26 12.21
N TYR A 27 16.75 6.12 12.57
CA TYR A 27 16.58 5.01 11.62
C TYR A 27 15.72 5.39 10.43
N ARG A 28 14.63 6.14 10.65
CA ARG A 28 13.79 6.62 9.57
C ARG A 28 14.57 7.53 8.61
N VAL A 29 15.41 8.44 9.11
CA VAL A 29 16.26 9.28 8.24
C VAL A 29 17.17 8.44 7.34
N LEU A 30 17.78 7.38 7.89
CA LEU A 30 18.61 6.47 7.09
C LEU A 30 17.79 5.73 6.03
N ALA A 31 16.61 5.23 6.40
CA ALA A 31 15.71 4.53 5.49
C ALA A 31 15.18 5.47 4.39
N ASP A 32 14.74 6.68 4.73
CA ASP A 32 14.21 7.67 3.81
C ASP A 32 15.27 8.07 2.77
N ARG A 33 16.52 8.23 3.19
CA ARG A 33 17.65 8.48 2.28
C ARG A 33 17.95 7.28 1.38
N GLN A 34 17.96 6.06 1.93
CA GLN A 34 18.24 4.84 1.16
C GLN A 34 17.16 4.56 0.11
N LEU A 35 15.91 4.87 0.43
CA LEU A 35 14.75 4.71 -0.45
C LEU A 35 14.51 5.92 -1.36
N ASP A 36 15.30 6.99 -1.18
CA ASP A 36 15.17 8.25 -1.92
C ASP A 36 13.72 8.77 -1.92
N VAL A 37 13.15 8.85 -0.71
CA VAL A 37 11.71 9.10 -0.50
C VAL A 37 11.26 10.41 -1.15
N ASP A 38 12.05 11.48 -1.05
CA ASP A 38 11.69 12.77 -1.63
C ASP A 38 11.57 12.70 -3.15
N HIS A 39 12.53 12.06 -3.83
CA HIS A 39 12.49 11.88 -5.27
C HIS A 39 11.38 10.91 -5.70
N TYR A 40 11.12 9.86 -4.91
CA TYR A 40 10.00 8.95 -5.14
C TYR A 40 8.65 9.68 -5.06
N LEU A 41 8.46 10.52 -4.04
CA LEU A 41 7.24 11.31 -3.88
C LEU A 41 7.09 12.33 -5.02
N GLU A 42 8.14 13.04 -5.42
CA GLU A 42 8.12 13.94 -6.58
C GLU A 42 7.72 13.18 -7.85
N PHE A 43 8.30 11.99 -8.08
CA PHE A 43 7.96 11.14 -9.22
C PHE A 43 6.49 10.75 -9.20
N CYS A 44 5.97 10.31 -8.05
CA CYS A 44 4.57 9.94 -7.89
C CYS A 44 3.65 11.12 -8.17
N GLU A 45 3.90 12.29 -7.58
CA GLU A 45 3.11 13.50 -7.81
C GLU A 45 3.14 13.94 -9.28
N ARG A 46 4.30 13.84 -9.94
CA ARG A 46 4.46 14.30 -11.32
C ARG A 46 3.91 13.34 -12.36
N HIS A 47 4.07 12.04 -12.15
CA HIS A 47 3.82 11.02 -13.17
C HIS A 47 2.68 10.07 -12.84
N LEU A 48 2.33 9.92 -11.56
CA LEU A 48 1.38 8.93 -11.06
C LEU A 48 0.20 9.53 -10.29
N ALA A 49 -0.03 10.85 -10.37
CA ALA A 49 -1.15 11.50 -9.68
C ALA A 49 -2.54 10.93 -10.02
N HIS A 50 -2.67 10.25 -11.16
CA HIS A 50 -3.91 9.62 -11.63
C HIS A 50 -4.06 8.15 -11.19
N VAL A 51 -3.05 7.56 -10.53
CA VAL A 51 -3.05 6.13 -10.20
C VAL A 51 -4.13 5.79 -9.19
N ASP A 52 -4.43 6.69 -8.25
CA ASP A 52 -5.50 6.48 -7.28
C ASP A 52 -6.86 6.36 -7.96
N GLU A 53 -7.17 7.27 -8.89
CA GLU A 53 -8.39 7.21 -9.72
C GLU A 53 -8.41 5.95 -10.58
N ALA A 54 -7.32 5.64 -11.29
CA ALA A 54 -7.23 4.44 -12.12
C ALA A 54 -7.39 3.14 -11.33
N CYS A 55 -6.94 3.10 -10.06
CA CYS A 55 -7.12 1.96 -9.18
C CYS A 55 -8.60 1.76 -8.83
N VAL A 56 -9.32 2.84 -8.52
CA VAL A 56 -10.78 2.79 -8.25
C VAL A 56 -11.53 2.34 -9.50
N GLU A 57 -11.26 2.94 -10.66
CA GLU A 57 -11.88 2.56 -11.94
C GLU A 57 -11.65 1.08 -12.26
N TRP A 58 -10.44 0.58 -12.01
CA TRP A 58 -10.13 -0.84 -12.21
C TRP A 58 -10.94 -1.72 -11.27
N VAL A 59 -11.01 -1.41 -9.98
CA VAL A 59 -11.76 -2.20 -8.98
C VAL A 59 -13.27 -2.20 -9.27
N GLU A 60 -13.82 -1.09 -9.79
CA GLU A 60 -15.22 -0.98 -10.17
C GLU A 60 -15.54 -1.63 -11.54
N SER A 61 -14.53 -2.11 -12.26
CA SER A 61 -14.72 -2.67 -13.60
C SER A 61 -15.27 -4.10 -13.61
N ASP A 62 -15.96 -4.43 -14.71
CA ASP A 62 -16.40 -5.81 -15.00
C ASP A 62 -15.24 -6.80 -15.13
N GLU A 63 -14.02 -6.34 -15.43
CA GLU A 63 -12.85 -7.21 -15.51
C GLU A 63 -12.35 -7.62 -14.12
N PHE A 64 -12.34 -6.67 -13.17
CA PHE A 64 -12.04 -6.99 -11.78
C PHE A 64 -13.10 -7.89 -11.18
N ASP A 65 -14.38 -7.67 -11.47
CA ASP A 65 -15.45 -8.56 -11.01
C ASP A 65 -15.27 -10.00 -11.53
N ARG A 66 -14.87 -10.16 -12.81
CA ARG A 66 -14.54 -11.48 -13.37
C ARG A 66 -13.34 -12.13 -12.67
N MET A 67 -12.30 -11.36 -12.35
CA MET A 67 -11.17 -11.84 -11.56
C MET A 67 -11.62 -12.27 -10.16
N LEU A 68 -12.46 -11.49 -9.48
CA LEU A 68 -13.01 -11.81 -8.17
C LEU A 68 -13.81 -13.12 -8.20
N ILE A 69 -14.67 -13.30 -9.21
CA ILE A 69 -15.41 -14.54 -9.41
C ILE A 69 -14.47 -15.73 -9.55
N SER A 70 -13.44 -15.61 -10.39
CA SER A 70 -12.43 -16.66 -10.57
C SER A 70 -11.72 -17.02 -9.27
N THR A 71 -11.31 -16.01 -8.49
CA THR A 71 -10.69 -16.19 -7.18
C THR A 71 -11.63 -16.90 -6.21
N VAL A 72 -12.92 -16.53 -6.13
CA VAL A 72 -13.86 -17.20 -5.23
C VAL A 72 -14.12 -18.64 -5.65
N ILE A 73 -14.31 -18.92 -6.94
CA ILE A 73 -14.54 -20.29 -7.44
C ILE A 73 -13.36 -21.20 -7.11
N SER A 74 -12.13 -20.69 -7.25
CA SER A 74 -10.90 -21.45 -7.00
C SER A 74 -10.55 -21.61 -5.52
N THR A 75 -11.03 -20.71 -4.66
CA THR A 75 -10.68 -20.69 -3.23
C THR A 75 -11.71 -21.39 -2.35
N TYR A 76 -13.01 -21.29 -2.67
CA TYR A 76 -14.09 -21.72 -1.77
C TYR A 76 -14.92 -22.91 -2.31
N PRO A 77 -15.40 -23.79 -1.41
CA PRO A 77 -16.38 -24.83 -1.74
C PRO A 77 -17.65 -24.23 -2.36
N GLU A 78 -18.30 -24.98 -3.25
CA GLU A 78 -19.46 -24.51 -4.04
C GLU A 78 -20.57 -23.87 -3.21
N HIS A 79 -20.91 -24.47 -2.06
CA HIS A 79 -21.97 -24.00 -1.18
C HIS A 79 -21.66 -22.68 -0.44
N GLU A 80 -20.41 -22.22 -0.46
CA GLU A 80 -19.99 -20.97 0.20
C GLU A 80 -19.75 -19.83 -0.79
N ARG A 81 -19.65 -20.13 -2.10
CA ARG A 81 -19.21 -19.15 -3.12
C ARG A 81 -20.12 -17.93 -3.20
N GLU A 82 -21.44 -18.11 -3.17
CA GLU A 82 -22.38 -16.99 -3.26
C GLU A 82 -22.25 -16.04 -2.06
N MET A 83 -22.11 -16.60 -0.86
CA MET A 83 -21.88 -15.83 0.36
C MET A 83 -20.60 -14.99 0.27
N PHE A 84 -19.49 -15.59 -0.17
CA PHE A 84 -18.22 -14.88 -0.30
C PHE A 84 -18.22 -13.86 -1.44
N LEU A 85 -18.87 -14.16 -2.57
CA LEU A 85 -19.04 -13.18 -3.65
C LEU A 85 -19.80 -11.95 -3.18
N GLY A 86 -20.93 -12.14 -2.50
CA GLY A 86 -21.70 -11.03 -1.93
C GLY A 86 -20.89 -10.23 -0.91
N HIS A 87 -20.15 -10.92 -0.04
CA HIS A 87 -19.31 -10.28 0.97
C HIS A 87 -18.20 -9.42 0.35
N PHE A 88 -17.41 -9.98 -0.58
CA PHE A 88 -16.31 -9.24 -1.19
C PHE A 88 -16.78 -8.08 -2.07
N ARG A 89 -17.83 -8.28 -2.88
CA ARG A 89 -18.44 -7.17 -3.64
C ARG A 89 -18.91 -6.03 -2.72
N GLY A 90 -19.50 -6.37 -1.58
CA GLY A 90 -19.90 -5.39 -0.58
C GLY A 90 -18.70 -4.61 -0.01
N LEU A 91 -17.63 -5.30 0.39
CA LEU A 91 -16.41 -4.65 0.90
C LEU A 91 -15.74 -3.75 -0.14
N LEU A 92 -15.62 -4.21 -1.39
CA LEU A 92 -15.02 -3.44 -2.48
C LEU A 92 -15.88 -2.21 -2.83
N GLY A 93 -17.20 -2.36 -2.86
CA GLY A 93 -18.10 -1.23 -3.09
C GLY A 93 -18.04 -0.17 -1.99
N LEU A 94 -17.95 -0.59 -0.72
CA LEU A 94 -17.73 0.33 0.41
C LEU A 94 -16.39 1.05 0.30
N TRP A 95 -15.32 0.32 -0.01
CA TRP A 95 -14.00 0.91 -0.18
C TRP A 95 -13.97 1.92 -1.33
N ALA A 96 -14.54 1.59 -2.49
CA ALA A 96 -14.59 2.48 -3.65
C ALA A 96 -15.39 3.76 -3.34
N HIS A 97 -16.50 3.64 -2.62
CA HIS A 97 -17.26 4.79 -2.13
C HIS A 97 -16.40 5.72 -1.26
N ASP A 98 -15.65 5.16 -0.31
CA ASP A 98 -14.77 5.95 0.57
C ASP A 98 -13.67 6.67 -0.24
N GLN A 99 -13.13 6.04 -1.29
CA GLN A 99 -12.15 6.69 -2.18
C GLN A 99 -12.76 7.89 -2.92
N HIS A 100 -13.98 7.75 -3.47
CA HIS A 100 -14.68 8.85 -4.14
C HIS A 100 -14.99 10.01 -3.17
N VAL A 101 -15.36 9.70 -1.92
CA VAL A 101 -15.56 10.72 -0.87
C VAL A 101 -14.25 11.45 -0.57
N ALA A 102 -13.14 10.73 -0.42
CA ALA A 102 -11.84 11.31 -0.14
C ALA A 102 -11.30 12.19 -1.29
N ALA A 103 -11.53 11.78 -2.54
CA ALA A 103 -11.13 12.56 -3.73
C ALA A 103 -11.94 13.86 -3.90
N SER A 104 -13.13 13.94 -3.29
CA SER A 104 -14.02 15.10 -3.37
C SER A 104 -13.83 16.11 -2.24
N ALA A 105 -12.97 15.82 -1.26
CA ALA A 105 -12.71 16.63 -0.06
C ALA A 105 -11.49 17.54 -0.22
#